data_AF-A0A540KZ04-F1
#
_entry.id   AF-A0A540KZ04-F1
#
_cell.length_a   1.000
_cell.length_b   1.000
_cell.length_c   1.000
_cell.angle_alpha   90.00
_cell.angle_beta   90.00
_cell.angle_gamma   90.00
#
_symmetry.space_group_name_H-M   'P 1'
#
loop_
_entity.id
_entity.type
_entity.pdbx_description
1 polymer ?
#
loop_
_entity_poly.entity_id
_entity_poly.type
_entity_poly.pdbx_seq_one_letter_code
_entity_poly.pdbx_strand_id
1 'polypeptide(L)'
;MVGVTRFCMGGALSIASSVLLPDGDAVVAFYGVPPSEIADPAKAKAPVQAHFGELDSFVGFSDVTPAKSLEEKLKASGIPYEVHIYPGNAHAFMNRSQEGAKRRKDMGLTDEDEASCQLAWPRFQSWMSRYLSA
;
A
#
# COMPACT_ATOMS: atom_id res chain seq x y z
N MET A 1 14.03 -15.05 5.90
CA MET A 1 12.80 -14.47 5.33
C MET A 1 12.93 -12.95 5.32
N VAL A 2 12.48 -12.31 4.25
CA VAL A 2 12.55 -10.86 4.05
C VAL A 2 11.16 -10.32 3.71
N GLY A 3 10.65 -9.44 4.56
CA GLY A 3 9.43 -8.69 4.31
C GLY A 3 9.73 -7.25 3.93
N VAL A 4 9.06 -6.72 2.91
CA VAL A 4 9.24 -5.33 2.45
C VAL A 4 7.99 -4.53 2.76
N THR A 5 8.12 -3.53 3.63
CA THR A 5 7.08 -2.53 3.87
C THR A 5 7.62 -1.12 3.89
N ARG A 6 6.90 -0.22 3.23
CA ARG A 6 7.22 1.20 3.13
C ARG A 6 5.96 1.99 2.75
N PHE A 7 6.10 3.31 2.85
CA PHE A 7 5.02 4.29 2.73
C PHE A 7 5.27 5.25 1.56
N CYS A 8 4.22 5.75 0.92
CA CYS A 8 4.28 6.72 -0.20
C CYS A 8 5.10 6.17 -1.38
N MET A 9 6.12 6.89 -1.85
CA MET A 9 7.07 6.42 -2.86
C MET A 9 7.69 5.06 -2.48
N GLY A 10 7.91 4.85 -1.19
CA GLY A 10 8.36 3.57 -0.69
C GLY A 10 7.33 2.45 -0.87
N GLY A 11 6.03 2.74 -0.76
CA GLY A 11 4.96 1.76 -1.03
C GLY A 11 4.97 1.28 -2.48
N ALA A 12 5.18 2.20 -3.43
CA ALA A 12 5.36 1.83 -4.84
C ALA A 12 6.59 0.94 -5.07
N LEU A 13 7.71 1.24 -4.39
CA LEU A 13 8.91 0.41 -4.41
C LEU A 13 8.69 -0.97 -3.77
N SER A 14 7.87 -1.06 -2.71
CA SER A 14 7.47 -2.34 -2.11
C SER A 14 6.74 -3.21 -3.13
N ILE A 15 5.75 -2.67 -3.85
CA ILE A 15 5.06 -3.42 -4.92
C ILE A 15 6.04 -3.79 -6.03
N ALA A 16 6.92 -2.89 -6.45
CA ALA A 16 7.91 -3.20 -7.47
C ALA A 16 8.81 -4.37 -7.05
N SER A 17 9.15 -4.45 -5.76
CA SER A 17 9.96 -5.54 -5.22
C SER A 17 9.28 -6.91 -5.33
N SER A 18 7.94 -6.99 -5.27
CA SER A 18 7.22 -8.27 -5.43
C SER A 18 7.36 -8.85 -6.84
N VAL A 19 7.68 -8.02 -7.82
CA VAL A 19 7.87 -8.40 -9.23
C VAL A 19 9.34 -8.68 -9.53
N LEU A 20 10.20 -7.77 -9.07
CA LEU A 20 11.61 -7.74 -9.43
C LEU A 20 12.48 -8.69 -8.60
N LEU A 21 12.11 -8.96 -7.33
CA LEU A 21 12.89 -9.83 -6.46
C LEU A 21 12.35 -11.27 -6.50
N PRO A 22 13.21 -12.28 -6.67
CA PRO A 22 12.80 -13.68 -6.67
C PRO A 22 12.48 -14.21 -5.27
N ASP A 23 13.07 -13.64 -4.20
CA ASP A 23 13.05 -14.18 -2.84
C ASP A 23 12.23 -13.32 -1.85
N GLY A 24 11.20 -12.63 -2.33
CA GLY A 24 10.30 -11.85 -1.48
C GLY A 24 9.26 -12.74 -0.81
N ASP A 25 9.26 -12.81 0.53
CA ASP A 25 8.31 -13.66 1.26
C ASP A 25 6.96 -12.94 1.51
N ALA A 26 6.99 -11.63 1.75
CA ALA A 26 5.78 -10.83 1.97
C ALA A 26 6.00 -9.36 1.61
N VAL A 27 5.04 -8.75 0.92
CA VAL A 27 5.07 -7.32 0.56
C VAL A 27 3.84 -6.62 1.12
N VAL A 28 4.05 -5.52 1.84
CA VAL A 28 2.96 -4.63 2.28
C VAL A 28 3.25 -3.19 1.88
N ALA A 29 2.39 -2.61 1.06
CA ALA A 29 2.52 -1.26 0.53
C ALA A 29 1.46 -0.31 1.09
N PHE A 30 1.87 0.91 1.41
CA PHE A 30 0.97 1.96 1.85
C PHE A 30 1.03 3.15 0.88
N TYR A 31 -0.13 3.49 0.31
CA TYR A 31 -0.43 4.67 -0.50
C TYR A 31 0.63 4.96 -1.58
N GLY A 32 0.83 3.99 -2.48
CA GLY A 32 1.64 4.18 -3.68
C GLY A 32 1.61 2.97 -4.60
N VAL A 33 1.51 3.21 -5.91
CA VAL A 33 1.53 2.20 -6.96
C VAL A 33 2.69 2.51 -7.92
N PRO A 34 3.52 1.52 -8.29
CA PRO A 34 4.59 1.74 -9.26
C PRO A 34 4.00 1.87 -10.68
N PRO A 35 4.62 2.69 -11.54
CA PRO A 35 4.35 2.65 -12.98
C PRO A 35 4.59 1.26 -13.55
N SER A 36 3.72 0.82 -14.48
CA SER A 36 3.82 -0.51 -15.09
C SER A 36 5.10 -0.71 -15.89
N GLU A 37 5.71 0.37 -16.38
CA GLU A 37 6.99 0.37 -17.08
C GLU A 37 8.14 -0.04 -16.15
N ILE A 38 8.02 0.25 -14.85
CA ILE A 38 9.02 -0.09 -13.83
C ILE A 38 8.81 -1.50 -13.32
N ALA A 39 7.57 -1.83 -12.95
CA ALA A 39 7.20 -3.13 -12.46
C ALA A 39 5.73 -3.38 -12.76
N ASP A 40 5.45 -4.47 -13.46
CA ASP A 40 4.08 -4.91 -13.74
C ASP A 40 3.57 -5.81 -12.62
N PRO A 41 2.62 -5.37 -11.77
CA PRO A 41 2.09 -6.18 -10.69
C PRO A 41 1.42 -7.48 -11.16
N ALA A 42 1.08 -7.60 -12.45
CA ALA A 42 0.60 -8.86 -13.03
C ALA A 42 1.67 -9.97 -13.05
N LYS A 43 2.94 -9.61 -12.85
CA LYS A 43 4.07 -10.54 -12.75
C LYS A 43 4.59 -10.67 -11.31
N ALA A 44 3.81 -10.26 -10.31
CA ALA A 44 4.17 -10.40 -8.91
C ALA A 44 4.42 -11.87 -8.57
N LYS A 45 5.46 -12.11 -7.78
CA LYS A 45 5.91 -13.44 -7.33
C LYS A 45 5.75 -13.62 -5.82
N ALA A 46 5.67 -12.51 -5.09
CA ALA A 46 5.47 -12.48 -3.65
C ALA A 46 4.03 -12.03 -3.29
N PRO A 47 3.43 -12.55 -2.21
CA PRO A 47 2.15 -12.08 -1.69
C PRO A 47 2.15 -10.57 -1.42
N VAL A 48 1.12 -9.85 -1.90
CA VAL A 48 1.01 -8.39 -1.79
C VAL A 48 -0.23 -7.95 -1.01
N GLN A 49 -0.04 -7.17 0.06
CA GLN A 49 -1.10 -6.37 0.68
C GLN A 49 -0.86 -4.89 0.39
N ALA A 50 -1.91 -4.14 0.04
CA ALA A 50 -1.82 -2.72 -0.25
C ALA A 50 -2.93 -1.90 0.43
N HIS A 51 -2.60 -0.68 0.87
CA HIS A 51 -3.49 0.19 1.64
C HIS A 51 -3.58 1.59 1.02
N PHE A 52 -4.78 2.06 0.70
CA PHE A 52 -5.03 3.36 0.04
C PHE A 52 -6.13 4.15 0.72
N GLY A 53 -6.03 5.48 0.71
CA GLY A 53 -7.13 6.36 1.15
C GLY A 53 -8.09 6.64 -0.01
N GLU A 54 -9.40 6.65 0.26
CA GLU A 54 -10.40 7.04 -0.74
C GLU A 54 -10.26 8.49 -1.20
N LEU A 55 -9.86 9.39 -0.30
CA LEU A 55 -9.68 10.82 -0.54
C LEU A 55 -8.24 11.17 -0.95
N ASP A 56 -7.44 10.18 -1.33
CA ASP A 56 -6.08 10.41 -1.80
C ASP A 56 -6.10 11.12 -3.15
N SER A 57 -5.57 12.35 -3.19
CA SER A 57 -5.62 13.24 -4.35
C SER A 57 -4.40 13.14 -5.27
N PHE A 58 -3.47 12.22 -5.01
CA PHE A 58 -2.28 12.02 -5.85
C PHE A 58 -2.62 11.15 -7.07
N VAL A 59 -3.17 11.82 -8.08
CA VAL A 59 -3.64 11.21 -9.34
C VAL A 59 -2.53 10.43 -10.04
N GLY A 60 -2.83 9.17 -10.39
CA GLY A 60 -1.94 8.26 -11.10
C GLY A 60 -0.94 7.55 -10.20
N PHE A 61 -0.92 7.85 -8.90
CA PHE A 61 0.04 7.26 -7.95
C PHE A 61 -0.62 6.52 -6.79
N SER A 62 -1.52 7.19 -6.06
CA SER A 62 -2.15 6.62 -4.86
C SER A 62 -3.63 6.92 -4.73
N ASP A 63 -4.24 7.57 -5.73
CA ASP A 63 -5.69 7.71 -5.81
C ASP A 63 -6.39 6.35 -6.04
N VAL A 64 -7.71 6.36 -6.01
CA VAL A 64 -8.53 5.14 -6.15
C VAL A 64 -8.33 4.45 -7.50
N THR A 65 -8.01 5.19 -8.57
CA THR A 65 -7.81 4.64 -9.92
C THR A 65 -6.63 3.66 -9.99
N PRO A 66 -5.38 4.04 -9.63
CA PRO A 66 -4.24 3.13 -9.60
C PRO A 66 -4.41 2.04 -8.55
N ALA A 67 -5.09 2.29 -7.42
CA ALA A 67 -5.37 1.25 -6.42
C ALA A 67 -6.23 0.11 -7.01
N LYS A 68 -7.30 0.45 -7.73
CA LYS A 68 -8.15 -0.53 -8.43
C LYS A 68 -7.41 -1.21 -9.58
N SER A 69 -6.60 -0.46 -10.33
CA SER A 69 -5.78 -1.04 -11.39
C SER A 69 -4.75 -2.05 -10.84
N LEU A 70 -4.15 -1.75 -9.68
CA LEU A 70 -3.26 -2.65 -8.97
C LEU A 70 -4.00 -3.94 -8.59
N GLU A 71 -5.20 -3.85 -8.03
CA GLU A 71 -6.00 -5.02 -7.64
C GLU A 71 -6.25 -5.97 -8.82
N GLU A 72 -6.68 -5.44 -9.97
CA GLU A 72 -6.90 -6.24 -11.19
C GLU A 72 -5.60 -6.89 -11.70
N LYS A 73 -4.47 -6.19 -11.63
CA LYS A 73 -3.17 -6.76 -12.03
C LYS A 73 -2.72 -7.85 -11.07
N LEU A 74 -2.83 -7.64 -9.76
CA LEU A 74 -2.49 -8.65 -8.76
C LEU A 74 -3.36 -9.90 -8.92
N LYS A 75 -4.65 -9.72 -9.22
CA LYS A 75 -5.55 -10.82 -9.56
C LYS A 75 -5.07 -11.63 -10.77
N ALA A 76 -4.56 -10.96 -11.81
CA ALA A 76 -4.01 -11.64 -12.98
C ALA A 76 -2.72 -12.43 -12.70
N SER A 77 -1.95 -12.05 -11.67
CA SER A 77 -0.72 -12.75 -11.29
C SER A 77 -0.94 -14.08 -10.56
N GLY A 78 -2.14 -14.28 -9.98
CA GLY A 78 -2.49 -15.52 -9.25
C GLY A 78 -1.85 -15.66 -7.87
N ILE A 79 -1.09 -14.67 -7.40
CA ILE A 79 -0.54 -14.65 -6.04
C ILE A 79 -1.59 -14.24 -5.01
N PRO A 80 -1.44 -14.61 -3.73
CA PRO A 80 -2.31 -14.10 -2.67
C PRO A 80 -2.18 -12.59 -2.56
N TYR A 81 -3.30 -11.88 -2.65
CA TYR A 81 -3.33 -10.42 -2.57
C TYR A 81 -4.46 -9.89 -1.71
N GLU A 82 -4.26 -8.69 -1.18
CA GLU A 82 -5.29 -7.89 -0.52
C GLU A 82 -5.09 -6.41 -0.85
N VAL A 83 -6.12 -5.74 -1.38
CA VAL A 83 -6.10 -4.29 -1.60
C VAL A 83 -7.20 -3.65 -0.77
N HIS A 84 -6.81 -2.74 0.12
CA HIS A 84 -7.71 -2.09 1.07
C HIS A 84 -7.82 -0.60 0.76
N ILE A 85 -9.04 -0.12 0.50
CA ILE A 85 -9.34 1.31 0.33
C ILE A 85 -10.12 1.78 1.56
N TYR A 86 -9.61 2.81 2.23
CA TYR A 86 -10.16 3.33 3.48
C TYR A 86 -11.01 4.57 3.21
N PRO A 87 -12.34 4.53 3.46
CA PRO A 87 -13.22 5.65 3.19
C PRO A 87 -12.86 6.85 4.07
N GLY A 88 -13.02 8.05 3.53
CA GLY A 88 -12.75 9.30 4.28
C GLY A 88 -11.29 9.53 4.69
N ASN A 89 -10.34 8.70 4.22
CA ASN A 89 -8.91 8.85 4.51
C ASN A 89 -8.17 9.32 3.27
N ALA A 90 -7.15 10.15 3.46
CA ALA A 90 -6.34 10.68 2.38
C ALA A 90 -4.90 10.18 2.46
N HIS A 91 -4.02 10.78 1.65
CA HIS A 91 -2.63 10.38 1.58
C HIS A 91 -1.94 10.46 2.94
N ALA A 92 -1.05 9.48 3.22
CA ALA A 92 -0.30 9.39 4.46
C ALA A 92 -1.17 9.34 5.74
N PHE A 93 -2.40 8.80 5.67
CA PHE A 93 -3.29 8.67 6.84
C PHE A 93 -2.66 7.92 8.03
N MET A 94 -1.71 7.02 7.78
CA MET A 94 -0.95 6.31 8.82
C MET A 94 0.06 7.20 9.59
N ASN A 95 0.45 8.36 9.04
CA ASN A 95 1.35 9.28 9.71
C ASN A 95 0.58 10.22 10.64
N ARG A 96 0.60 9.88 11.93
CA ARG A 96 -0.08 10.62 13.02
C ARG A 96 0.87 11.44 13.90
N SER A 97 2.13 11.59 13.50
CA SER A 97 3.03 12.52 14.17
C SER A 97 2.51 13.96 14.07
N GLN A 98 2.81 14.82 15.04
CA GLN A 98 2.36 16.22 15.01
C GLN A 98 2.80 16.93 13.71
N GLU A 99 4.03 16.70 13.27
CA GLU A 99 4.54 17.23 11.99
C GLU A 99 3.81 16.62 10.78
N GLY A 100 3.54 15.31 10.79
CA GLY A 100 2.80 14.63 9.73
C GLY A 100 1.36 15.13 9.60
N ALA A 101 0.66 15.28 10.72
CA ALA A 101 -0.68 15.84 10.76
C ALA A 101 -0.70 17.29 10.27
N LYS A 102 0.29 18.11 10.67
CA LYS A 102 0.43 19.48 10.18
C LYS A 102 0.65 19.52 8.67
N ARG A 103 1.59 18.74 8.14
CA ARG A 103 1.86 18.67 6.69
C ARG A 103 0.65 18.23 5.89
N ARG A 104 -0.10 17.25 6.39
CA ARG A 104 -1.35 16.80 5.76
C ARG A 104 -2.39 17.92 5.72
N LYS A 105 -2.57 18.66 6.82
CA LYS A 105 -3.44 19.84 6.86
C LYS A 105 -2.98 20.93 5.89
N ASP A 106 -1.69 21.21 5.82
CA ASP A 106 -1.11 22.17 4.87
C ASP A 106 -1.34 21.76 3.40
N MET A 107 -1.46 20.45 3.14
CA MET A 107 -1.80 19.87 1.83
C MET A 107 -3.30 19.77 1.56
N GLY A 108 -4.14 20.31 2.45
CA GLY A 108 -5.60 20.27 2.32
C GLY A 108 -6.23 18.91 2.70
N LEU A 109 -5.45 18.01 3.31
CA LEU A 109 -5.92 16.70 3.76
C LEU A 109 -6.39 16.81 5.22
N THR A 110 -7.70 16.83 5.43
CA THR A 110 -8.34 17.06 6.74
C THR A 110 -8.89 15.78 7.38
N ASP A 111 -8.44 14.61 6.93
CA ASP A 111 -8.90 13.33 7.46
C ASP A 111 -8.32 13.07 8.87
N GLU A 112 -9.19 13.18 9.87
CA GLU A 112 -8.84 12.99 11.28
C GLU A 112 -9.21 11.60 11.80
N ASP A 113 -9.90 10.77 11.01
CA ASP A 113 -10.36 9.44 11.42
C ASP A 113 -9.20 8.50 11.77
N GLU A 114 -9.10 8.11 13.04
CA GLU A 114 -8.09 7.16 13.53
C GLU A 114 -8.51 5.69 13.33
N ALA A 115 -9.80 5.42 13.08
CA ALA A 115 -10.30 4.05 12.97
C ALA A 115 -9.62 3.29 11.82
N SER A 116 -9.35 3.99 10.72
CA SER A 116 -8.65 3.41 9.57
C SER A 116 -7.19 3.04 9.87
N CYS A 117 -6.49 3.78 10.75
CA CYS A 117 -5.16 3.40 11.22
C CYS A 117 -5.22 2.16 12.13
N GLN A 118 -6.19 2.15 13.04
CA GLN A 118 -6.42 1.02 13.95
C GLN A 118 -6.84 -0.25 13.21
N LEU A 119 -7.39 -0.13 12.00
CA LEU A 119 -7.75 -1.25 11.13
C LEU A 119 -6.61 -1.68 10.20
N ALA A 120 -5.84 -0.74 9.65
CA ALA A 120 -4.75 -1.02 8.74
C ALA A 120 -3.56 -1.72 9.43
N TRP A 121 -3.24 -1.33 10.66
CA TRP A 121 -2.09 -1.88 11.37
C TRP A 121 -2.22 -3.38 11.71
N PRO A 122 -3.34 -3.88 12.25
CA PRO A 122 -3.53 -5.31 12.48
C PRO A 122 -3.55 -6.13 11.19
N ARG A 123 -4.07 -5.58 10.09
CA ARG A 123 -4.04 -6.24 8.76
C ARG A 123 -2.61 -6.46 8.28
N PHE A 124 -1.76 -5.44 8.41
CA PHE A 124 -0.34 -5.53 8.14
C PHE A 124 0.34 -6.59 9.01
N GLN A 125 0.11 -6.55 10.33
CA GLN A 125 0.73 -7.51 11.25
C GLN A 125 0.31 -8.96 10.94
N SER A 126 -0.98 -9.17 10.67
CA SER A 126 -1.52 -10.47 10.28
C SER A 126 -0.90 -10.98 8.97
N TRP A 127 -0.78 -10.12 7.95
CA TRP A 127 -0.16 -10.47 6.68
C TRP A 127 1.30 -10.87 6.85
N MET A 128 2.08 -10.04 7.53
CA MET A 128 3.48 -10.30 7.79
C MET A 128 3.66 -11.58 8.61
N SER A 129 2.86 -11.80 9.64
CA SER A 129 2.91 -13.04 10.41
C SER A 129 2.58 -14.25 9.53
N ARG A 130 1.54 -14.18 8.69
CA ARG A 130 1.15 -15.30 7.83
C ARG A 130 2.24 -15.75 6.86
N TYR A 131 2.99 -14.81 6.30
CA TYR A 131 3.94 -15.09 5.22
C TYR A 131 5.42 -15.04 5.65
N LEU A 132 5.73 -14.53 6.84
CA LEU A 132 7.09 -14.49 7.41
C LEU A 132 7.26 -15.38 8.65
N SER A 133 6.25 -16.15 9.04
CA SER A 133 6.41 -17.17 10.08
C SER A 133 6.76 -18.49 9.38
N ALA A 134 8.01 -18.90 9.50
CA ALA A 134 8.47 -20.25 9.14
C ALA A 134 7.98 -21.26 10.18
#